data_AF-A0A0K1F0A5-F1
#
_entry.id   AF-A0A0K1F0A5-F1
#
_cell.length_a   1.000
_cell.length_b   1.000
_cell.length_c   1.000
_cell.angle_alpha   90.00
_cell.angle_beta   90.00
_cell.angle_gamma   90.00
#
_symmetry.space_group_name_H-M   'P 1'
#
loop_
_entity.id
_entity.type
_entity.pdbx_description
1 polymer ?
#
loop_
_entity_poly.entity_id
_entity_poly.type
_entity_poly.pdbx_seq_one_letter_code
_entity_poly.pdbx_strand_id
1 'polypeptide(L)'
;MSQADGRTGTACACEAEARWEPRRKQSRYGRRGLVGHVDPETGKAVPNRPTKASAPSPASRRGSCGACALLDAVADESGVAAAPGRALPGTWDQVLSLAHHVVCEGSAPLSRFPRYAATHATPHGAPIASQRSSELLASIGEAERDALCDSLARRHGEGDRLSCDTTSISSRSEALAQVRRGRDEDRVPLPQASLAMPVGHGGGMPPCYRGVAGTSSSRWACRRR
;
A
#
# COMPACT_ATOMS: atom_id res chain seq x y z
N MET A 1 -3.46 20.26 45.53
CA MET A 1 -3.11 21.69 45.38
C MET A 1 -4.09 22.31 44.38
N SER A 2 -4.65 23.48 44.67
CA SER A 2 -5.46 24.23 43.71
C SER A 2 -4.54 25.09 42.84
N GLN A 3 -4.75 25.05 41.52
CA GLN A 3 -4.02 25.87 40.56
C GLN A 3 -5.05 26.66 39.75
N ALA A 4 -4.93 27.98 39.76
CA ALA A 4 -5.77 28.85 38.95
C ALA A 4 -5.15 28.99 37.56
N ASP A 5 -5.95 28.76 36.52
CA ASP A 5 -5.54 29.05 35.15
C ASP A 5 -5.61 30.57 34.91
N GLY A 6 -4.48 31.20 34.57
CA GLY A 6 -4.39 32.64 34.37
C GLY A 6 -5.11 33.16 33.11
N ARG A 7 -5.60 32.27 32.25
CA ARG A 7 -6.29 32.62 31.00
C ARG A 7 -7.81 32.50 31.12
N THR A 8 -8.30 31.55 31.91
CA THR A 8 -9.74 31.25 32.01
C THR A 8 -10.33 31.59 33.39
N GLY A 9 -9.48 31.91 34.39
CA GLY A 9 -9.93 32.22 35.76
C GLY A 9 -10.51 31.03 36.51
N THR A 10 -10.50 29.84 35.91
CA THR A 10 -11.05 28.61 36.49
C THR A 10 -10.01 27.97 37.40
N ALA A 11 -10.39 27.66 38.64
CA ALA A 11 -9.55 26.95 39.58
C ALA A 11 -9.69 25.43 39.37
N CYS A 12 -8.55 24.75 39.22
CA CYS A 12 -8.47 23.31 39.03
C CYS A 12 -7.78 22.66 40.23
N ALA A 13 -8.28 21.50 40.65
CA ALA A 13 -7.67 20.71 41.71
C ALA A 13 -6.76 19.64 41.10
N CYS A 14 -5.47 19.69 41.45
CA CYS A 14 -4.48 18.70 41.05
C CYS A 14 -3.99 17.91 42.27
N GLU A 15 -3.93 16.60 42.13
CA GLU A 15 -3.26 15.71 43.07
C GLU A 15 -1.83 15.43 42.58
N ALA A 16 -0.88 15.50 43.51
CA ALA A 16 0.53 15.28 43.22
C ALA A 16 1.11 14.33 44.27
N GLU A 17 1.49 13.13 43.84
CA GLU A 17 2.23 12.20 44.70
C GLU A 17 3.70 12.63 44.77
N ALA A 18 4.21 12.95 45.95
CA ALA A 18 5.65 13.14 46.14
C ALA A 18 6.31 11.79 46.46
N ARG A 19 7.35 11.43 45.70
CA ARG A 19 8.18 10.24 45.95
C ARG A 19 9.59 10.69 46.32
N TRP A 20 10.10 10.15 47.42
CA TRP A 20 11.48 10.37 47.86
C TRP A 20 12.44 9.55 47.00
N GLU A 21 13.49 10.16 46.46
CA GLU A 21 14.51 9.48 45.66
C GLU A 21 15.82 9.36 46.47
N PRO A 22 16.12 8.20 47.10
CA PRO A 22 17.21 8.08 48.08
C PRO A 22 18.60 8.30 47.48
N ARG A 23 18.80 7.88 46.22
CA ARG A 23 20.10 7.99 45.51
C ARG A 23 20.53 9.44 45.28
N ARG A 24 19.56 10.35 45.12
CA ARG A 24 19.81 11.76 44.86
C ARG A 24 19.51 12.65 46.08
N LYS A 25 19.06 12.06 47.20
CA LYS A 25 18.64 12.77 48.44
C LYS A 25 17.70 13.95 48.17
N GLN A 26 16.75 13.77 47.24
CA GLN A 26 15.80 14.81 46.85
C GLN A 26 14.39 14.23 46.74
N SER A 27 13.37 15.04 47.07
CA SER A 27 11.97 14.71 46.82
C SER A 27 11.65 15.00 45.36
N ARG A 28 11.12 14.03 44.62
CA ARG A 28 10.55 14.24 43.30
C ARG A 28 9.04 14.18 43.36
N TYR A 29 8.38 15.14 42.72
CA TYR A 29 6.97 15.02 42.43
C TYR A 29 6.77 14.02 41.28
N GLY A 30 5.88 13.05 41.48
CA GLY A 30 5.42 12.11 40.47
C GLY A 30 4.49 12.76 39.46
N ARG A 31 3.77 11.93 38.69
CA ARG A 31 2.77 12.41 37.73
C ARG A 31 1.69 13.20 38.49
N ARG A 32 1.36 14.39 37.97
CA ARG A 32 0.24 15.19 38.48
C ARG A 32 -1.04 14.74 37.77
N GLY A 33 -2.04 14.35 38.53
CA GLY A 33 -3.38 14.01 38.03
C GLY A 33 -4.33 15.19 38.22
N LEU A 34 -5.05 15.59 37.17
CA LEU A 34 -6.14 16.56 37.28
C LEU A 34 -7.37 15.83 37.87
N VAL A 35 -7.77 16.22 39.08
CA VAL A 35 -8.90 15.60 39.81
C VAL A 35 -10.23 16.19 39.34
N GLY A 36 -10.25 17.49 39.03
CA GLY A 36 -11.45 18.16 38.54
C GLY A 36 -11.41 19.69 38.70
N HIS A 37 -12.54 20.32 38.38
CA HIS A 37 -12.74 21.76 38.57
C HIS A 37 -13.13 22.06 40.02
N VAL A 38 -12.71 23.20 40.54
CA VAL A 38 -13.09 23.69 41.87
C VAL A 38 -14.31 24.58 41.72
N ASP A 39 -15.37 24.27 42.47
CA ASP A 39 -16.56 25.10 42.54
C ASP A 39 -16.23 26.44 43.24
N PRO A 40 -16.53 27.60 42.63
CA PRO A 40 -16.16 28.91 43.16
C PRO A 40 -16.94 29.32 44.42
N GLU A 41 -18.13 28.78 44.67
CA GLU A 41 -18.91 29.10 45.89
C GLU A 41 -18.57 28.16 47.04
N THR A 42 -18.24 26.90 46.72
CA THR A 42 -18.09 25.85 47.75
C THR A 42 -16.62 25.52 48.06
N GLY A 43 -15.68 25.90 47.20
CA GLY A 43 -14.25 25.60 47.35
C GLY A 43 -13.90 24.11 47.26
N LYS A 44 -14.88 23.26 46.94
CA LYS A 44 -14.72 21.79 46.84
C LYS A 44 -14.40 21.39 45.40
N ALA A 45 -13.53 20.40 45.23
CA ALA A 45 -13.22 19.82 43.94
C ALA A 45 -14.40 18.96 43.44
N VAL A 46 -15.00 19.36 42.32
CA VAL A 46 -16.04 18.58 41.64
C VAL A 46 -15.34 17.65 40.64
N PRO A 47 -15.39 16.32 40.83
CA PRO A 47 -14.78 15.38 39.92
C PRO A 47 -15.45 15.50 38.54
N ASN A 48 -14.65 15.63 37.48
CA ASN A 48 -15.20 15.72 36.14
C ASN A 48 -15.92 14.39 35.83
N ARG A 49 -17.17 14.45 35.36
CA ARG A 49 -17.99 13.27 35.10
C ARG A 49 -17.18 12.32 34.21
N PRO A 50 -16.91 11.06 34.61
CA PRO A 50 -16.21 10.13 33.74
C PRO A 50 -17.04 10.03 32.46
N THR A 51 -16.42 10.38 31.34
CA THR A 51 -17.00 10.10 30.02
C THR A 51 -17.21 8.59 30.02
N LYS A 52 -18.46 8.13 30.12
CA LYS A 52 -18.76 6.71 30.01
C LYS A 52 -18.15 6.25 28.70
N ALA A 53 -17.08 5.48 28.76
CA ALA A 53 -16.57 4.79 27.58
C ALA A 53 -17.74 3.97 27.06
N SER A 54 -18.22 4.33 25.86
CA SER A 54 -19.30 3.60 25.22
C SER A 54 -18.85 2.14 25.16
N ALA A 55 -19.68 1.23 25.69
CA ALA A 55 -19.40 -0.19 25.56
C ALA A 55 -19.15 -0.51 24.07
N PRO A 56 -18.19 -1.38 23.73
CA PRO A 56 -17.89 -1.68 22.35
C PRO A 56 -19.09 -2.40 21.73
N SER A 57 -19.96 -1.66 21.04
CA SER A 57 -20.93 -2.23 20.13
C SER A 57 -20.17 -3.08 19.11
N PRO A 58 -20.71 -4.23 18.66
CA PRO A 58 -20.10 -4.98 17.56
C PRO A 58 -19.95 -4.02 16.38
N ALA A 59 -18.71 -3.73 16.01
CA ALA A 59 -18.41 -2.75 14.98
C ALA A 59 -19.03 -3.23 13.66
N SER A 60 -20.14 -2.63 13.26
CA SER A 60 -20.75 -2.90 11.97
C SER A 60 -19.79 -2.38 10.90
N ARG A 61 -19.10 -3.31 10.22
CA ARG A 61 -18.24 -2.97 9.09
C ARG A 61 -19.10 -2.82 7.85
N ARG A 62 -19.18 -1.60 7.33
CA ARG A 62 -19.73 -1.31 6.01
C ARG A 62 -18.57 -1.34 5.02
N GLY A 63 -18.64 -2.25 4.04
CA GLY A 63 -17.64 -2.39 2.99
C GLY A 63 -18.26 -2.27 1.60
N SER A 64 -17.47 -1.82 0.64
CA SER A 64 -17.71 -1.83 -0.79
C SER A 64 -17.20 -3.14 -1.37
N CYS A 65 -18.11 -3.97 -1.85
CA CYS A 65 -17.76 -5.27 -2.45
C CYS A 65 -17.78 -5.25 -3.98
N GLY A 66 -18.50 -4.30 -4.59
CA GLY A 66 -18.82 -4.36 -6.02
C GLY A 66 -17.60 -4.33 -6.94
N ALA A 67 -16.66 -3.42 -6.70
CA ALA A 67 -15.46 -3.29 -7.52
C ALA A 67 -14.52 -4.50 -7.38
N CYS A 68 -14.29 -4.98 -6.14
CA CYS A 68 -13.45 -6.15 -5.90
C CYS A 68 -14.09 -7.42 -6.46
N ALA A 69 -15.39 -7.64 -6.23
CA ALA A 69 -16.09 -8.81 -6.79
C ALA A 69 -16.09 -8.83 -8.32
N LEU A 70 -16.22 -7.67 -8.98
CA LEU A 70 -16.10 -7.57 -10.43
C LEU A 70 -14.69 -7.94 -10.91
N LEU A 71 -13.66 -7.41 -10.25
CA LEU A 71 -12.28 -7.69 -10.60
C LEU A 71 -11.89 -9.14 -10.31
N ASP A 72 -12.40 -9.74 -9.23
CA ASP A 72 -12.24 -11.16 -8.93
C ASP A 72 -12.90 -12.02 -10.03
N ALA A 73 -14.14 -11.70 -10.43
CA ALA A 73 -14.83 -12.41 -11.50
C ALA A 73 -14.08 -12.30 -12.84
N VAL A 74 -13.58 -11.09 -13.18
CA VAL A 74 -12.76 -10.89 -14.38
C VAL A 74 -11.45 -11.66 -14.27
N ALA A 75 -10.80 -11.69 -13.10
CA ALA A 75 -9.57 -12.43 -12.87
C ALA A 75 -9.77 -13.95 -12.98
N ASP A 76 -10.91 -14.46 -12.55
CA ASP A 76 -11.31 -15.86 -12.68
C ASP A 76 -11.64 -16.23 -14.13
N GLU A 77 -12.46 -15.43 -14.82
CA GLU A 77 -12.83 -15.65 -16.22
C GLU A 77 -11.62 -15.54 -17.16
N SER A 78 -10.75 -14.54 -16.94
CA SER A 78 -9.49 -14.40 -17.68
C SER A 78 -8.46 -15.46 -17.30
N GLY A 79 -8.66 -16.17 -16.18
CA GLY A 79 -7.71 -17.13 -15.63
C GLY A 79 -6.45 -16.51 -15.04
N VAL A 80 -6.40 -15.18 -14.91
CA VAL A 80 -5.30 -14.43 -14.30
C VAL A 80 -5.20 -14.75 -12.81
N ALA A 81 -6.31 -14.99 -12.11
CA ALA A 81 -6.32 -15.27 -10.67
C ALA A 81 -5.42 -16.46 -10.26
N ALA A 82 -5.30 -17.47 -11.12
CA ALA A 82 -4.50 -18.67 -10.84
C ALA A 82 -2.99 -18.47 -11.01
N ALA A 83 -2.56 -17.46 -11.76
CA ALA A 83 -1.15 -17.26 -12.09
C ALA A 83 -0.33 -16.69 -10.91
N PRO A 84 -0.79 -15.64 -10.19
CA PRO A 84 -0.13 -15.16 -8.98
C PRO A 84 0.01 -16.25 -7.92
N GLY A 85 -0.99 -17.11 -7.73
CA GLY A 85 -0.93 -18.20 -6.75
C GLY A 85 0.20 -19.20 -7.01
N ARG A 86 0.57 -19.42 -8.28
CA ARG A 86 1.68 -20.30 -8.68
C ARG A 86 3.04 -19.59 -8.59
N ALA A 87 3.08 -18.31 -8.94
CA ALA A 87 4.31 -17.53 -9.02
C ALA A 87 4.77 -16.94 -7.67
N LEU A 88 3.83 -16.66 -6.77
CA LEU A 88 4.02 -15.94 -5.52
C LEU A 88 3.38 -16.69 -4.35
N PRO A 89 3.86 -17.91 -4.03
CA PRO A 89 3.28 -18.71 -2.97
C PRO A 89 3.34 -17.97 -1.63
N GLY A 90 2.18 -17.83 -0.97
CA GLY A 90 2.06 -17.21 0.35
C GLY A 90 1.94 -15.68 0.37
N THR A 91 2.12 -15.00 -0.76
CA THR A 91 1.96 -13.52 -0.86
C THR A 91 1.06 -13.09 -2.02
N TRP A 92 0.55 -14.03 -2.81
CA TRP A 92 -0.27 -13.75 -3.99
C TRP A 92 -1.55 -12.95 -3.68
N ASP A 93 -2.17 -13.18 -2.53
CA ASP A 93 -3.41 -12.50 -2.09
C ASP A 93 -3.14 -11.03 -1.75
N GLN A 94 -2.00 -10.75 -1.13
CA GLN A 94 -1.52 -9.39 -0.85
C GLN A 94 -1.23 -8.65 -2.16
N VAL A 95 -0.51 -9.28 -3.09
CA VAL A 95 -0.16 -8.70 -4.39
C VAL A 95 -1.42 -8.44 -5.21
N LEU A 96 -2.37 -9.38 -5.23
CA LEU A 96 -3.64 -9.22 -5.94
C LEU A 96 -4.47 -8.07 -5.32
N SER A 97 -4.43 -7.90 -4.00
CA SER A 97 -5.11 -6.78 -3.33
C SER A 97 -4.48 -5.42 -3.68
N LEU A 98 -3.16 -5.34 -3.78
CA LEU A 98 -2.48 -4.13 -4.25
C LEU A 98 -2.82 -3.84 -5.72
N ALA A 99 -2.93 -4.87 -6.56
CA ALA A 99 -3.34 -4.71 -7.96
C ALA A 99 -4.78 -4.16 -8.06
N HIS A 100 -5.72 -4.68 -7.28
CA HIS A 100 -7.09 -4.14 -7.17
C HIS A 100 -7.08 -2.65 -6.82
N HIS A 101 -6.27 -2.25 -5.84
CA HIS A 101 -6.12 -0.83 -5.48
C HIS A 101 -5.60 0.00 -6.64
N VAL A 102 -4.57 -0.45 -7.35
CA VAL A 102 -4.01 0.28 -8.50
C VAL A 102 -5.03 0.42 -9.64
N VAL A 103 -5.84 -0.62 -9.89
CA VAL A 103 -6.89 -0.57 -10.92
C VAL A 103 -8.04 0.35 -10.52
N CYS A 104 -8.49 0.30 -9.27
CA CYS A 104 -9.62 1.10 -8.80
C CYS A 104 -9.26 2.57 -8.54
N GLU A 105 -8.10 2.83 -7.94
CA GLU A 105 -7.68 4.17 -7.49
C GLU A 105 -6.67 4.84 -8.45
N GLY A 106 -6.22 4.12 -9.48
CA GLY A 106 -5.36 4.63 -10.55
C GLY A 106 -4.01 5.14 -10.04
N SER A 107 -3.79 6.45 -10.14
CA SER A 107 -2.53 7.11 -9.76
C SER A 107 -2.37 7.34 -8.26
N ALA A 108 -3.31 6.87 -7.43
CA ALA A 108 -3.23 7.01 -5.99
C ALA A 108 -2.02 6.24 -5.41
N PRO A 109 -1.24 6.84 -4.51
CA PRO A 109 -0.06 6.18 -3.94
C PRO A 109 -0.47 4.98 -3.08
N LEU A 110 0.39 3.95 -3.04
CA LEU A 110 0.18 2.75 -2.23
C LEU A 110 0.10 3.03 -0.72
N SER A 111 0.57 4.19 -0.26
CA SER A 111 0.38 4.64 1.12
C SER A 111 -1.09 4.82 1.51
N ARG A 112 -2.00 4.93 0.52
CA ARG A 112 -3.46 4.98 0.74
C ARG A 112 -4.11 3.60 0.80
N PHE A 113 -3.38 2.52 0.49
CA PHE A 113 -3.91 1.16 0.50
C PHE A 113 -4.58 0.78 1.84
N PRO A 114 -4.04 1.11 3.04
CA PRO A 114 -4.74 0.81 4.30
C PRO A 114 -6.15 1.38 4.37
N ARG A 115 -6.37 2.57 3.80
CA ARG A 115 -7.69 3.21 3.76
C ARG A 115 -8.62 2.54 2.76
N TYR A 116 -8.08 2.14 1.60
CA TYR A 116 -8.81 1.37 0.60
C TYR A 116 -9.26 0.01 1.16
N ALA A 117 -8.34 -0.76 1.76
CA ALA A 117 -8.61 -2.06 2.37
C ALA A 117 -9.57 -1.99 3.57
N ALA A 118 -9.65 -0.84 4.26
CA ALA A 118 -10.63 -0.64 5.34
C ALA A 118 -12.07 -0.53 4.83
N THR A 119 -12.25 -0.11 3.57
CA THR A 119 -13.57 0.10 2.97
C THR A 119 -13.90 -0.89 1.86
N HIS A 120 -12.96 -1.68 1.35
CA HIS A 120 -13.17 -2.61 0.24
C HIS A 120 -12.91 -4.06 0.64
N ALA A 121 -13.69 -4.99 0.07
CA ALA A 121 -13.52 -6.42 0.24
C ALA A 121 -12.37 -6.95 -0.64
N THR A 122 -11.12 -6.55 -0.32
CA THR A 122 -9.94 -6.99 -1.06
C THR A 122 -9.61 -8.47 -0.79
N PRO A 123 -8.98 -9.20 -1.71
CA PRO A 123 -8.63 -10.62 -1.54
C PRO A 123 -7.86 -10.97 -0.26
N HIS A 124 -6.95 -10.10 0.18
CA HIS A 124 -6.18 -10.28 1.42
C HIS A 124 -7.01 -9.99 2.70
N GLY A 125 -8.08 -9.22 2.57
CA GLY A 125 -9.00 -8.89 3.67
C GLY A 125 -8.44 -8.02 4.80
N ALA A 126 -7.18 -7.58 4.71
CA ALA A 126 -6.51 -6.80 5.74
C ALA A 126 -5.71 -5.61 5.17
N PRO A 127 -5.59 -4.49 5.91
CA PRO A 127 -4.75 -3.38 5.49
C PRO A 127 -3.27 -3.75 5.53
N ILE A 128 -2.55 -3.47 4.46
CA ILE A 128 -1.09 -3.62 4.37
C ILE A 128 -0.46 -2.24 4.55
N ALA A 129 0.37 -2.08 5.57
CA ALA A 129 1.07 -0.81 5.81
C ALA A 129 2.01 -0.46 4.64
N SER A 130 2.18 0.83 4.34
CA SER A 130 3.01 1.28 3.20
C SER A 130 4.40 0.66 3.18
N GLN A 131 5.05 0.56 4.34
CA GLN A 131 6.37 -0.07 4.48
C GLN A 131 6.34 -1.55 4.06
N ARG A 132 5.31 -2.29 4.48
CA ARG A 132 5.12 -3.69 4.11
C ARG A 132 4.80 -3.84 2.63
N SER A 133 4.05 -2.91 2.04
CA SER A 133 3.81 -2.89 0.59
C SER A 133 5.11 -2.72 -0.19
N SER A 134 6.01 -1.83 0.27
CA SER A 134 7.33 -1.64 -0.35
C SER A 134 8.22 -2.87 -0.20
N GLU A 135 8.26 -3.50 0.99
CA GLU A 135 8.99 -4.75 1.23
C GLU A 135 8.47 -5.90 0.36
N LEU A 136 7.14 -6.03 0.26
CA LEU A 136 6.49 -7.03 -0.57
C LEU A 136 6.89 -6.87 -2.03
N LEU A 137 6.77 -5.66 -2.59
CA LEU A 137 7.17 -5.40 -3.98
C LEU A 137 8.67 -5.58 -4.21
N ALA A 138 9.51 -5.23 -3.23
CA ALA A 138 10.96 -5.44 -3.31
C ALA A 138 11.34 -6.92 -3.26
N SER A 139 10.52 -7.77 -2.62
CA SER A 139 10.74 -9.22 -2.57
C SER A 139 10.43 -9.92 -3.90
N ILE A 140 9.68 -9.29 -4.79
CA ILE A 140 9.35 -9.83 -6.11
C ILE A 140 10.56 -9.62 -7.03
N GLY A 141 11.38 -10.66 -7.15
CA GLY A 141 12.59 -10.68 -7.97
C GLY A 141 12.32 -10.97 -9.45
N GLU A 142 13.38 -11.28 -10.19
CA GLU A 142 13.27 -11.73 -11.59
C GLU A 142 12.64 -13.12 -11.69
N ALA A 143 12.98 -14.03 -10.78
CA ALA A 143 12.45 -15.40 -10.79
C ALA A 143 10.92 -15.45 -10.60
N GLU A 144 10.38 -14.67 -9.67
CA GLU A 144 8.94 -14.60 -9.43
C GLU A 144 8.20 -13.97 -10.61
N ARG A 145 8.80 -12.95 -11.23
CA ARG A 145 8.25 -12.33 -12.46
C ARG A 145 8.27 -13.32 -13.62
N ASP A 146 9.36 -14.04 -13.82
CA ASP A 146 9.47 -15.07 -14.86
C ASP A 146 8.47 -16.21 -14.62
N ALA A 147 8.30 -16.66 -13.38
CA ALA A 147 7.30 -17.66 -13.02
C ALA A 147 5.85 -17.18 -13.29
N LEU A 148 5.57 -15.91 -13.01
CA LEU A 148 4.28 -15.30 -13.33
C LEU A 148 4.05 -15.26 -14.84
N CYS A 149 5.06 -14.81 -15.60
CA CYS A 149 5.04 -14.76 -17.05
C CYS A 149 4.82 -16.14 -17.67
N ASP A 150 5.53 -17.16 -17.18
CA ASP A 150 5.37 -18.55 -17.60
C ASP A 150 3.97 -19.08 -17.31
N SER A 151 3.42 -18.75 -16.13
CA SER A 151 2.08 -19.18 -15.75
C SER A 151 1.00 -18.54 -16.62
N LEU A 152 1.18 -17.27 -17.00
CA LEU A 152 0.30 -16.56 -17.94
C LEU A 152 0.48 -17.14 -19.36
N ALA A 153 1.71 -17.34 -19.82
CA ALA A 153 2.02 -17.84 -21.16
C ALA A 153 1.48 -19.25 -21.42
N ARG A 154 1.53 -20.16 -20.44
CA ARG A 154 0.96 -21.52 -20.56
C ARG A 154 -0.55 -21.51 -20.83
N ARG A 155 -1.25 -20.42 -20.51
CA ARG A 155 -2.69 -20.28 -20.78
C ARG A 155 -3.00 -19.87 -22.22
N HIS A 156 -2.08 -19.22 -22.91
CA HIS A 156 -2.29 -18.74 -24.28
C HIS A 156 -2.12 -19.82 -25.37
N GLY A 157 -1.98 -21.09 -24.99
CA GLY A 157 -1.94 -22.23 -25.91
C GLY A 157 -0.64 -22.31 -26.73
N GLU A 158 -0.21 -23.53 -27.02
CA GLU A 158 0.85 -23.77 -28.01
C GLU A 158 0.26 -23.52 -29.41
N GLY A 159 0.55 -22.36 -30.01
CA GLY A 159 0.12 -22.07 -31.39
C GLY A 159 -0.12 -20.59 -31.71
N ASP A 160 -0.24 -19.73 -30.71
CA ASP A 160 -0.43 -18.30 -30.95
C ASP A 160 0.81 -17.67 -31.59
N ARG A 161 0.63 -17.05 -32.76
CA ARG A 161 1.64 -16.15 -33.34
C ARG A 161 1.77 -14.95 -32.40
N LEU A 162 2.87 -14.92 -31.66
CA LEU A 162 3.23 -13.80 -30.79
C LEU A 162 3.79 -12.67 -31.66
N SER A 163 3.12 -11.52 -31.68
CA SER A 163 3.69 -10.26 -32.14
C SER A 163 4.40 -9.58 -30.97
N CYS A 164 5.65 -9.17 -31.13
CA CYS A 164 6.36 -8.42 -30.10
C CYS A 164 6.32 -6.94 -30.45
N ASP A 165 5.69 -6.14 -29.60
CA ASP A 165 5.82 -4.68 -29.62
C ASP A 165 6.80 -4.22 -28.56
N THR A 166 7.48 -3.11 -28.82
CA THR A 166 8.38 -2.47 -27.86
C THR A 166 7.83 -1.10 -27.52
N THR A 167 7.59 -0.85 -26.24
CA THR A 167 7.20 0.46 -25.72
C THR A 167 8.32 1.04 -24.87
N SER A 168 8.46 2.36 -24.89
CA SER A 168 9.48 3.06 -24.10
C SER A 168 8.79 3.91 -23.05
N ILE A 169 9.21 3.76 -21.80
CA ILE A 169 8.77 4.63 -20.70
C ILE A 169 9.87 5.67 -20.49
N SER A 170 9.54 6.95 -20.69
CA SER A 170 10.45 8.04 -20.35
C SER A 170 10.55 8.20 -18.84
N SER A 171 11.77 8.33 -18.34
CA SER A 171 12.05 8.52 -16.92
C SER A 171 12.91 9.75 -16.71
N ARG A 172 12.57 10.55 -15.70
CA ARG A 172 13.39 11.69 -15.24
C ARG A 172 14.23 11.34 -14.01
N SER A 173 14.20 10.08 -13.56
CA SER A 173 14.88 9.63 -12.35
C SER A 173 16.26 9.07 -12.67
N GLU A 174 17.29 9.59 -12.00
CA GLU A 174 18.68 9.11 -12.14
C GLU A 174 18.94 7.77 -11.43
N ALA A 175 18.00 7.31 -10.59
CA ALA A 175 18.17 6.14 -9.73
C ALA A 175 17.97 4.77 -10.42
N LEU A 176 17.50 4.74 -11.67
CA LEU A 176 17.18 3.50 -12.37
C LEU A 176 18.36 3.09 -13.27
N ALA A 177 19.11 2.07 -12.85
CA ALA A 177 20.25 1.53 -13.63
C ALA A 177 19.88 1.00 -15.03
N GLN A 178 18.59 0.73 -15.26
CA GLN A 178 18.04 0.21 -16.52
C GLN A 178 17.66 1.32 -17.51
N VAL A 179 17.68 2.59 -17.08
CA VAL A 179 17.36 3.75 -17.91
C VAL A 179 18.58 4.13 -18.75
N ARG A 180 18.42 4.14 -20.08
CA ARG A 180 19.45 4.57 -21.03
C ARG A 180 18.96 5.78 -21.81
N ARG A 181 19.87 6.61 -22.33
CA ARG A 181 19.48 7.74 -23.20
C ARG A 181 18.87 7.19 -24.49
N GLY A 182 17.56 7.37 -24.65
CA GLY A 182 16.80 7.09 -25.86
C GLY A 182 16.35 8.37 -26.56
N ARG A 183 15.55 8.22 -27.61
CA ARG A 183 14.93 9.33 -28.35
C ARG A 183 13.43 9.09 -28.37
N ASP A 184 12.65 10.10 -28.02
CA ASP A 184 11.19 10.09 -28.17
C ASP A 184 10.79 10.18 -29.66
N GLU A 185 9.48 10.10 -29.98
CA GLU A 185 8.97 10.23 -31.36
C GLU A 185 9.42 11.55 -32.02
N ASP A 186 9.57 12.62 -31.23
CA ASP A 186 10.09 13.92 -31.63
C ASP A 186 11.63 13.99 -31.72
N ARG A 187 12.31 12.86 -31.62
CA ARG A 187 13.78 12.69 -31.62
C ARG A 187 14.52 13.40 -30.47
N VAL A 188 13.81 13.84 -29.43
CA VAL A 188 14.40 14.49 -28.26
C VAL A 188 15.15 13.46 -27.40
N PRO A 189 16.44 13.69 -27.08
CA PRO A 189 17.21 12.78 -26.21
C PRO A 189 16.66 12.79 -24.79
N LEU A 190 16.14 11.65 -24.33
CA LEU A 190 15.53 11.51 -23.01
C LEU A 190 15.96 10.18 -22.37
N PRO A 191 16.14 10.11 -21.04
CA PRO A 191 16.35 8.85 -20.36
C PRO A 191 15.08 7.99 -20.50
N GLN A 192 15.21 6.79 -21.05
CA GLN A 192 14.11 5.89 -21.34
C GLN A 192 14.45 4.46 -20.89
N ALA A 193 13.44 3.74 -20.42
CA ALA A 193 13.47 2.29 -20.23
C ALA A 193 12.61 1.65 -21.32
N SER A 194 13.18 0.73 -22.10
CA SER A 194 12.46 0.02 -23.16
C SER A 194 11.93 -1.31 -22.65
N LEU A 195 10.65 -1.58 -22.92
CA LEU A 195 9.93 -2.78 -22.54
C LEU A 195 9.50 -3.52 -23.81
N ALA A 196 9.86 -4.80 -23.93
CA ALA A 196 9.34 -5.69 -24.95
C ALA A 196 8.13 -6.44 -24.39
N MET A 197 7.01 -6.42 -25.12
CA MET A 197 5.76 -7.09 -24.75
C MET A 197 5.33 -8.02 -25.89
N PRO A 198 5.51 -9.34 -25.76
CA PRO A 198 4.86 -10.29 -26.65
C PRO A 198 3.35 -10.24 -26.45
N VAL A 199 2.58 -10.13 -27.53
CA VAL A 199 1.12 -10.15 -27.57
C VAL A 199 0.68 -11.33 -28.44
N GLY A 200 -0.21 -12.17 -27.94
CA GLY A 200 -0.85 -13.23 -28.73
C GLY A 200 -1.97 -12.67 -29.61
N HIS A 201 -2.03 -13.09 -30.87
CA HIS A 201 -2.98 -12.59 -31.86
C HIS A 201 -4.46 -12.80 -31.48
N GLY A 202 -4.78 -13.81 -30.65
CA GLY A 202 -6.15 -14.09 -30.20
C GLY A 202 -6.52 -13.54 -28.81
N GLY A 203 -5.55 -13.29 -27.94
CA GLY A 203 -5.78 -13.01 -26.52
C GLY A 203 -5.81 -11.54 -26.12
N GLY A 204 -5.26 -10.63 -26.94
CA GLY A 204 -5.20 -9.17 -26.69
C GLY A 204 -4.36 -8.73 -25.48
N MET A 205 -4.12 -9.61 -24.50
CA MET A 205 -3.36 -9.33 -23.28
C MET A 205 -1.93 -9.87 -23.42
N PRO A 206 -0.88 -9.04 -23.27
CA PRO A 206 0.51 -9.48 -23.38
C PRO A 206 0.94 -10.35 -22.19
N PRO A 207 1.22 -11.66 -22.34
CA PRO A 207 1.53 -12.56 -21.22
C PRO A 207 2.71 -12.10 -20.34
N CYS A 208 3.61 -11.28 -20.86
CA CYS A 208 4.74 -10.77 -20.11
C CYS A 208 5.28 -9.45 -20.67
N TYR A 209 6.09 -8.76 -19.88
CA TYR A 209 6.95 -7.66 -20.33
C TYR A 209 8.38 -7.93 -19.89
N ARG A 210 9.36 -7.64 -20.74
CA ARG A 210 10.78 -7.74 -20.40
C ARG A 210 11.47 -6.42 -20.65
N GLY A 211 12.25 -5.96 -19.67
CA GLY A 211 13.18 -4.85 -19.88
C GLY A 211 14.24 -5.24 -20.91
N VAL A 212 14.36 -4.47 -21.99
CA VAL A 212 15.34 -4.70 -23.04
C VAL A 212 16.40 -3.61 -23.04
N ALA A 213 17.66 -4.04 -23.16
CA ALA A 213 18.78 -3.13 -23.29
C ALA A 213 18.84 -2.60 -24.73
N GLY A 214 18.48 -1.33 -24.91
CA GLY A 214 18.63 -0.59 -26.17
C GLY A 214 17.32 -0.15 -26.80
N THR A 215 17.40 0.90 -27.61
CA THR A 215 16.30 1.41 -28.44
C THR A 215 16.18 0.55 -29.69
N SER A 216 15.12 -0.24 -29.85
CA SER A 216 14.94 -1.04 -31.05
C SER A 216 14.38 -0.19 -32.20
N SER A 217 15.24 0.11 -33.16
CA SER A 217 14.82 0.15 -34.57
C SER A 217 14.21 -1.21 -34.90
N SER A 218 12.90 -1.22 -35.12
CA SER A 218 12.03 -2.28 -35.64
C SER A 218 12.56 -3.72 -35.82
N ARG A 219 11.80 -4.64 -35.23
CA ARG A 219 11.60 -6.06 -35.61
C ARG A 219 12.67 -7.06 -35.15
N TRP A 220 12.61 -7.43 -33.86
CA TRP A 220 13.21 -8.67 -33.37
C TRP A 220 12.21 -9.82 -33.52
N ALA A 221 12.54 -10.81 -34.37
CA ALA A 221 11.86 -12.09 -34.36
C ALA A 221 12.36 -12.90 -33.15
N CYS A 222 11.49 -13.10 -32.16
CA CYS A 222 11.80 -13.92 -31.00
C CYS A 222 11.87 -15.40 -31.44
N ARG A 223 13.06 -15.91 -31.78
CA ARG A 223 13.31 -17.36 -31.91
C ARG A 223 13.43 -17.93 -30.50
N ARG A 224 12.53 -18.86 -30.15
CA ARG A 224 12.68 -19.70 -28.95
C ARG A 224 13.95 -20.58 -29.12
N ARG A 225 14.74 -20.68 -28.05
CA ARG A 225 15.55 -21.87 -27.78
C ARG A 225 14.74 -22.79 -26.88
#